data_AF-B2WBA8-F1
#
_entry.id   AF-B2WBA8-F1
#
_cell.length_a   1.000
_cell.length_b   1.000
_cell.length_c   1.000
_cell.angle_alpha   90.00
_cell.angle_beta   90.00
_cell.angle_gamma   90.00
#
_symmetry.space_group_name_H-M   'P 1'
#
loop_
_entity.id
_entity.type
_entity.pdbx_description
1 polymer ?
#
loop_
_entity_poly.entity_id
_entity_poly.type
_entity_poly.pdbx_seq_one_letter_code
_entity_poly.pdbx_strand_id
1 'polypeptide(L)'
;MSKPTYLLFPNLPPELRQEIYTYLSTPDNTSTPAQTTSLPLVLKTYTCKHTTIQILPVHHGSAGLLSLPHDIFPEAAEYRTWLLSNAVELCIGVQFTGRVNSFVQADWDRKVETHLNKLVKQHAWLRKVSRYDVKVYWMPKDGPLKSKKGKRVAGRIPNAMVESLTKMMDEGVKRRKGEVRVALVTGVVFVFVSVAQSVRFGLDVFLARGNGGAGFKRVVKEVHNPRVGAHVTDSSFLVSKEKEFVEWVDGTWDQLVMRKTYVDGDEGEAVVTYGQKQPGYSFTHTLMECMGQD
;
A
#
# COMPACT_ATOMS: atom_id res chain seq x y z
N MET A 1 38.24 -19.94 31.34
CA MET A 1 37.99 -18.75 30.50
C MET A 1 36.49 -18.57 30.37
N SER A 2 35.89 -17.63 31.10
CA SER A 2 34.47 -17.29 30.97
C SER A 2 34.25 -16.64 29.60
N LYS A 3 33.42 -17.26 28.75
CA LYS A 3 32.99 -16.60 27.52
C LYS A 3 32.32 -15.26 27.91
N PRO A 4 32.77 -14.12 27.38
CA PRO A 4 32.07 -12.86 27.60
C PRO A 4 30.62 -13.04 27.13
N THR A 5 29.68 -12.90 28.07
CA THR A 5 28.25 -12.98 27.80
C THR A 5 27.86 -11.61 27.27
N TYR A 6 28.03 -11.40 25.96
CA TYR A 6 27.64 -10.17 25.29
C TYR A 6 26.11 -10.15 25.13
N LEU A 7 25.42 -9.87 26.24
CA LEU A 7 23.98 -9.62 26.24
C LEU A 7 23.76 -8.11 26.07
N LEU A 8 22.91 -7.73 25.13
CA LEU A 8 22.48 -6.34 24.95
C LEU A 8 21.35 -6.00 25.92
N PHE A 9 20.53 -6.98 26.28
CA PHE A 9 19.42 -6.85 27.21
C PHE A 9 19.46 -7.90 28.33
N PRO A 10 20.59 -8.06 29.06
CA PRO A 10 20.81 -9.19 29.96
C PRO A 10 19.77 -9.35 31.06
N ASN A 11 19.18 -8.25 31.50
CA ASN A 11 18.29 -8.20 32.65
C ASN A 11 16.89 -7.65 32.32
N LEU A 12 16.58 -7.45 31.03
CA LEU A 12 15.26 -6.95 30.68
C LEU A 12 14.25 -8.10 30.62
N PRO A 13 13.12 -8.00 31.33
CA PRO A 13 12.05 -8.95 31.19
C PRO A 13 11.50 -8.95 29.75
N PRO A 14 10.92 -10.06 29.26
CA PRO A 14 10.43 -10.20 27.90
C PRO A 14 9.47 -9.08 27.46
N GLU A 15 8.67 -8.56 28.38
CA GLU A 15 7.70 -7.50 28.12
C GLU A 15 8.38 -6.20 27.67
N LEU A 16 9.43 -5.78 28.39
CA LEU A 16 10.20 -4.57 28.04
C LEU A 16 10.96 -4.74 26.73
N ARG A 17 11.44 -5.96 26.45
CA ARG A 17 12.11 -6.25 25.16
C ARG A 17 11.14 -6.15 23.99
N GLN A 18 9.91 -6.67 24.13
CA GLN A 18 8.86 -6.52 23.11
C GLN A 18 8.46 -5.07 22.90
N GLU A 19 8.42 -4.26 23.96
CA GLU A 19 8.14 -2.83 23.85
C GLU A 19 9.23 -2.10 23.05
N ILE A 20 10.51 -2.38 23.34
CA ILE A 20 11.65 -1.87 22.55
C ILE A 20 11.51 -2.30 21.09
N TYR A 21 11.22 -3.57 20.82
CA TYR A 21 11.07 -4.07 19.45
C TYR A 21 9.91 -3.39 18.71
N THR A 22 8.81 -3.14 19.40
CA THR A 22 7.64 -2.41 18.87
C THR A 22 8.01 -0.98 18.53
N TYR A 23 8.66 -0.27 19.45
CA TYR A 23 9.10 1.10 19.23
C TYR A 23 10.06 1.21 18.04
N LEU A 24 11.05 0.31 17.97
CA LEU A 24 12.03 0.27 16.90
C LEU A 24 11.48 -0.15 15.54
N SER A 25 10.27 -0.72 15.48
CA SER A 25 9.68 -1.23 14.24
C SER A 25 8.44 -0.44 13.80
N THR A 26 8.27 0.76 14.34
CA THR A 26 7.11 1.62 14.03
C THR A 26 7.34 2.40 12.71
N PRO A 27 6.43 2.30 11.72
CA PRO A 27 6.62 2.91 10.39
C PRO A 27 6.73 4.44 10.37
N ASP A 28 6.14 5.12 11.34
CA ASP A 28 6.10 6.58 11.41
C ASP A 28 7.38 7.19 12.04
N ASN A 29 8.35 6.35 12.42
CA ASN A 29 9.61 6.81 12.97
C ASN A 29 10.61 7.09 11.84
N THR A 30 10.98 8.37 11.63
CA THR A 30 11.96 8.79 10.62
C THR A 30 13.33 8.14 10.80
N SER A 31 13.62 7.58 11.97
CA SER A 31 14.87 6.88 12.27
C SER A 31 14.97 5.47 11.71
N THR A 32 13.86 4.86 11.25
CA THR A 32 13.85 3.50 10.69
C THR A 32 13.09 3.42 9.36
N PRO A 33 13.75 3.75 8.23
CA PRO A 33 13.15 3.64 6.91
C PRO A 33 12.80 2.19 6.57
N ALA A 34 11.91 2.00 5.58
CA ALA A 34 11.50 0.67 5.13
C ALA A 34 12.69 -0.10 4.52
N GLN A 35 12.84 -1.36 4.90
CA GLN A 35 13.94 -2.23 4.49
C GLN A 35 13.46 -3.61 4.09
N THR A 36 14.28 -4.30 3.29
CA THR A 36 14.04 -5.71 2.87
C THR A 36 15.01 -6.72 3.49
N THR A 37 15.91 -6.24 4.34
CA THR A 37 16.99 -7.03 4.91
C THR A 37 16.42 -8.23 5.68
N SER A 38 17.04 -9.40 5.52
CA SER A 38 16.61 -10.64 6.18
C SER A 38 15.20 -11.17 5.83
N LEU A 39 14.48 -10.56 4.88
CA LEU A 39 13.20 -11.06 4.38
C LEU A 39 13.41 -12.11 3.27
N PRO A 40 12.68 -13.24 3.31
CA PRO A 40 12.91 -14.35 2.38
C PRO A 40 12.30 -14.14 0.99
N LEU A 41 11.44 -13.14 0.82
CA LEU A 41 10.75 -12.86 -0.43
C LEU A 41 11.31 -11.58 -1.07
N VAL A 42 11.92 -11.74 -2.24
CA VAL A 42 12.35 -10.64 -3.12
C VAL A 42 11.16 -10.03 -3.86
N LEU A 43 11.34 -8.85 -4.45
CA LEU A 43 10.36 -8.19 -5.31
C LEU A 43 9.80 -9.18 -6.35
N LYS A 44 8.48 -9.35 -6.36
CA LYS A 44 7.77 -10.13 -7.38
C LYS A 44 6.98 -9.21 -8.28
N THR A 45 7.18 -9.36 -9.59
CA THR A 45 6.45 -8.63 -10.61
C THR A 45 5.57 -9.60 -11.40
N TYR A 46 4.28 -9.28 -11.50
CA TYR A 46 3.32 -10.03 -12.31
C TYR A 46 2.75 -9.11 -13.39
N THR A 47 2.97 -9.47 -14.65
CA THR A 47 2.45 -8.73 -15.79
C THR A 47 1.19 -9.43 -16.31
N CYS A 48 0.08 -8.69 -16.30
CA CYS A 48 -1.17 -9.07 -16.94
C CYS A 48 -1.45 -8.12 -18.11
N LYS A 49 -2.38 -8.48 -19.00
CA LYS A 49 -2.73 -7.72 -20.22
C LYS A 49 -2.90 -6.20 -20.02
N HIS A 50 -3.40 -5.78 -18.86
CA HIS A 50 -3.75 -4.39 -18.55
C HIS A 50 -3.16 -3.89 -17.24
N THR A 51 -2.38 -4.71 -16.55
CA THR A 51 -1.83 -4.34 -15.25
C THR A 51 -0.47 -4.94 -15.04
N THR A 52 0.40 -4.19 -14.38
CA THR A 52 1.62 -4.73 -13.79
C THR A 52 1.49 -4.62 -12.28
N ILE A 53 1.74 -5.72 -11.57
CA ILE A 53 1.63 -5.80 -10.11
C ILE A 53 3.02 -6.07 -9.54
N GLN A 54 3.47 -5.26 -8.60
CA GLN A 54 4.70 -5.44 -7.83
C GLN A 54 4.34 -5.74 -6.39
N ILE A 55 4.92 -6.80 -5.81
CA ILE A 55 4.73 -7.17 -4.40
C ILE A 55 6.11 -7.25 -3.76
N LEU A 56 6.31 -6.50 -2.68
CA LEU A 56 7.53 -6.50 -1.90
C LEU A 56 7.19 -6.42 -0.41
N PRO A 57 7.61 -7.40 0.41
CA PRO A 57 7.51 -7.24 1.84
C PRO A 57 8.62 -6.31 2.34
N VAL A 58 8.28 -5.50 3.34
CA VAL A 58 9.21 -4.57 4.00
C VAL A 58 9.02 -4.63 5.51
N HIS A 59 10.00 -4.13 6.24
CA HIS A 59 9.87 -3.85 7.67
C HIS A 59 10.53 -2.51 8.01
N HIS A 60 10.16 -1.95 9.15
CA HIS A 60 10.75 -0.73 9.70
C HIS A 60 11.65 -1.00 10.91
N GLY A 61 12.19 -2.23 11.02
CA GLY A 61 13.06 -2.62 12.12
C GLY A 61 14.45 -1.99 12.11
N SER A 62 15.15 -2.11 13.25
CA SER A 62 16.51 -1.63 13.42
C SER A 62 17.52 -2.49 12.66
N ALA A 63 18.15 -1.92 11.64
CA ALA A 63 19.26 -2.54 10.91
C ALA A 63 20.42 -2.92 11.84
N GLY A 64 20.66 -2.12 12.89
CA GLY A 64 21.70 -2.38 13.88
C GLY A 64 21.47 -3.73 14.58
N LEU A 65 20.26 -3.98 15.11
CA LEU A 65 19.94 -5.24 15.77
C LEU A 65 19.92 -6.43 14.80
N LEU A 66 19.50 -6.23 13.54
CA LEU A 66 19.50 -7.27 12.52
C LEU A 66 20.90 -7.64 12.01
N SER A 67 21.86 -6.71 12.11
CA SER A 67 23.24 -6.94 11.67
C SER A 67 24.10 -7.73 12.67
N LEU A 68 23.62 -7.92 13.90
CA LEU A 68 24.39 -8.57 14.95
C LEU A 68 24.53 -10.08 14.70
N PRO A 69 25.70 -10.68 14.97
CA PRO A 69 25.87 -12.12 14.87
C PRO A 69 24.98 -12.87 15.86
N HIS A 70 24.07 -13.70 15.35
CA HIS A 70 23.09 -14.44 16.16
C HIS A 70 23.73 -15.38 17.19
N ASP A 71 24.91 -15.92 16.88
CA ASP A 71 25.64 -16.85 17.74
C ASP A 71 26.26 -16.16 18.97
N ILE A 72 26.37 -14.82 18.92
CA ILE A 72 26.96 -13.99 19.96
C ILE A 72 25.86 -13.24 20.72
N PHE A 73 24.85 -12.74 20.01
CA PHE A 73 23.75 -11.95 20.56
C PHE A 73 22.41 -12.68 20.39
N PRO A 74 21.95 -13.46 21.39
CA PRO A 74 20.68 -14.20 21.28
C PRO A 74 19.47 -13.28 21.07
N GLU A 75 19.55 -12.03 21.54
CA GLU A 75 18.50 -11.04 21.34
C GLU A 75 18.33 -10.62 19.88
N ALA A 76 19.37 -10.76 19.05
CA ALA A 76 19.26 -10.52 17.61
C ALA A 76 18.38 -11.58 16.94
N ALA A 77 18.52 -12.85 17.34
CA ALA A 77 17.69 -13.94 16.85
C ALA A 77 16.24 -13.82 17.35
N GLU A 78 16.05 -13.42 18.61
CA GLU A 78 14.72 -13.11 19.18
C GLU A 78 14.06 -11.95 18.41
N TYR A 79 14.79 -10.84 18.23
CA TYR A 79 14.29 -9.67 17.51
C TYR A 79 13.89 -10.01 16.08
N ARG A 80 14.73 -10.74 15.35
CA ARG A 80 14.42 -11.18 13.97
C ARG A 80 13.14 -12.01 13.93
N THR A 81 12.97 -12.94 14.87
CA THR A 81 11.77 -13.81 14.93
C THR A 81 10.52 -13.00 15.26
N TRP A 82 10.64 -12.07 16.20
CA TRP A 82 9.57 -11.14 16.57
C TRP A 82 9.17 -10.25 15.38
N LEU A 83 10.15 -9.69 14.67
CA LEU A 83 9.95 -8.79 13.53
C LEU A 83 9.22 -9.49 12.38
N LEU A 84 9.67 -10.69 11.99
CA LEU A 84 9.02 -11.48 10.93
C LEU A 84 7.56 -11.84 11.25
N SER A 85 7.20 -11.86 12.54
CA SER A 85 5.86 -12.23 12.99
C SER A 85 4.93 -11.03 13.19
N ASN A 86 5.47 -9.84 13.46
CA ASN A 86 4.68 -8.70 13.94
C ASN A 86 4.83 -7.42 13.11
N ALA A 87 5.98 -7.19 12.49
CA ALA A 87 6.35 -5.88 11.95
C ALA A 87 6.65 -5.88 10.45
N VAL A 88 6.25 -6.95 9.75
CA VAL A 88 6.31 -7.00 8.29
C VAL A 88 5.07 -6.35 7.70
N GLU A 89 5.28 -5.55 6.66
CA GLU A 89 4.26 -4.92 5.83
C GLU A 89 4.41 -5.42 4.38
N LEU A 90 3.30 -5.48 3.64
CA LEU A 90 3.32 -5.77 2.21
C LEU A 90 3.08 -4.50 1.40
N CYS A 91 4.12 -4.03 0.72
CA CYS A 91 4.03 -2.98 -0.28
C CYS A 91 3.59 -3.59 -1.61
N ILE A 92 2.46 -3.14 -2.14
CA ILE A 92 1.88 -3.62 -3.39
C ILE A 92 1.69 -2.47 -4.36
N GLY A 93 2.47 -2.45 -5.42
CA GLY A 93 2.30 -1.50 -6.53
C GLY A 93 1.43 -2.10 -7.63
N VAL A 94 0.45 -1.34 -8.14
CA VAL A 94 -0.36 -1.72 -9.30
C VAL A 94 -0.31 -0.60 -10.32
N GLN A 95 0.25 -0.85 -11.50
CA GLN A 95 0.09 0.03 -12.65
C GLN A 95 -1.08 -0.48 -13.48
N PHE A 96 -2.12 0.34 -13.64
CA PHE A 96 -3.26 0.02 -14.47
C PHE A 96 -3.19 0.77 -15.80
N THR A 97 -3.12 0.01 -16.89
CA THR A 97 -3.11 0.52 -18.27
C THR A 97 -4.34 0.10 -19.08
N GLY A 98 -5.32 -0.52 -18.41
CA GLY A 98 -6.54 -1.00 -19.04
C GLY A 98 -7.52 0.10 -19.46
N ARG A 99 -8.48 -0.27 -20.31
CA ARG A 99 -9.64 0.58 -20.63
C ARG A 99 -10.79 0.20 -19.69
N VAL A 100 -11.45 1.18 -19.08
CA VAL A 100 -12.58 0.94 -18.14
C VAL A 100 -13.69 0.07 -18.76
N ASN A 101 -13.93 0.25 -20.06
CA ASN A 101 -14.98 -0.48 -20.78
C ASN A 101 -14.64 -1.93 -21.11
N SER A 102 -13.37 -2.24 -21.40
CA SER A 102 -12.94 -3.58 -21.81
C SER A 102 -12.30 -4.37 -20.68
N PHE A 103 -11.93 -3.72 -19.59
CA PHE A 103 -11.39 -4.38 -18.42
C PHE A 103 -12.50 -5.22 -17.76
N VAL A 104 -12.20 -6.51 -17.56
CA VAL A 104 -13.10 -7.47 -16.92
C VAL A 104 -12.50 -7.81 -15.57
N GLN A 105 -13.10 -7.28 -14.50
CA GLN A 105 -12.61 -7.44 -13.14
C GLN A 105 -12.52 -8.93 -12.74
N ALA A 106 -13.55 -9.73 -13.04
CA ALA A 106 -13.58 -11.15 -12.67
C ALA A 106 -12.43 -11.98 -13.27
N ASP A 107 -12.04 -11.69 -14.52
CA ASP A 107 -10.90 -12.37 -15.17
C ASP A 107 -9.57 -11.96 -14.54
N TRP A 108 -9.47 -10.69 -14.13
CA TRP A 108 -8.30 -10.18 -13.42
C TRP A 108 -8.21 -10.80 -12.02
N ASP A 109 -9.32 -10.85 -11.28
CA ASP A 109 -9.40 -11.45 -9.94
C ASP A 109 -8.93 -12.90 -9.96
N ARG A 110 -9.45 -13.72 -10.88
CA ARG A 110 -9.07 -15.14 -11.00
C ARG A 110 -7.57 -15.32 -11.26
N LYS A 111 -6.99 -14.46 -12.12
CA LYS A 111 -5.56 -14.51 -12.44
C LYS A 111 -4.72 -14.12 -11.23
N VAL A 112 -5.04 -13.00 -10.60
CA VAL A 112 -4.32 -12.51 -9.42
C VAL A 112 -4.43 -13.48 -8.27
N GLU A 113 -5.62 -14.00 -7.98
CA GLU A 113 -5.84 -15.02 -6.95
C GLU A 113 -4.99 -16.27 -7.19
N THR A 114 -4.85 -16.71 -8.44
CA THR A 114 -3.97 -17.84 -8.77
C THR A 114 -2.50 -17.53 -8.45
N HIS A 115 -2.03 -16.33 -8.78
CA HIS A 115 -0.66 -15.90 -8.47
C HIS A 115 -0.42 -15.74 -6.96
N LEU A 116 -1.35 -15.12 -6.24
CA LEU A 116 -1.27 -14.95 -4.79
C LEU A 116 -1.32 -16.29 -4.08
N ASN A 117 -2.19 -17.22 -4.49
CA ASN A 117 -2.24 -18.56 -3.91
C ASN A 117 -0.94 -19.34 -4.12
N LYS A 118 -0.28 -19.20 -5.29
CA LYS A 118 1.05 -19.79 -5.52
C LYS A 118 2.10 -19.14 -4.61
N LEU A 119 2.08 -17.82 -4.48
CA LEU A 119 3.02 -17.09 -3.64
C LEU A 119 2.88 -17.48 -2.16
N VAL A 120 1.66 -17.57 -1.67
CA VAL A 120 1.35 -17.97 -0.29
C VAL A 120 1.69 -19.43 -0.02
N LYS A 121 1.54 -20.33 -0.99
CA LYS A 121 2.00 -21.72 -0.87
C LYS A 121 3.52 -21.81 -0.66
N GLN A 122 4.28 -20.94 -1.34
CA GLN A 122 5.74 -20.87 -1.20
C GLN A 122 6.17 -20.15 0.08
N HIS A 123 5.40 -19.15 0.50
CA HIS A 123 5.71 -18.29 1.65
C HIS A 123 4.50 -18.18 2.58
N ALA A 124 4.24 -19.23 3.36
CA ALA A 124 3.03 -19.34 4.20
C ALA A 124 2.88 -18.21 5.23
N TRP A 125 4.00 -17.60 5.65
CA TRP A 125 4.01 -16.48 6.59
C TRP A 125 3.32 -15.23 6.04
N LEU A 126 3.17 -15.06 4.72
CA LEU A 126 2.46 -13.94 4.11
C LEU A 126 1.01 -13.82 4.60
N ARG A 127 0.36 -14.94 4.95
CA ARG A 127 -1.00 -14.94 5.51
C ARG A 127 -1.10 -14.21 6.84
N LYS A 128 0.00 -14.12 7.58
CA LYS A 128 0.09 -13.50 8.92
C LYS A 128 0.39 -12.01 8.86
N VAL A 129 0.80 -11.48 7.69
CA VAL A 129 1.05 -10.05 7.52
C VAL A 129 -0.26 -9.30 7.74
N SER A 130 -0.22 -8.32 8.65
CA SER A 130 -1.41 -7.56 9.04
C SER A 130 -1.50 -6.19 8.36
N ARG A 131 -0.41 -5.70 7.75
CA ARG A 131 -0.33 -4.37 7.13
C ARG A 131 -0.07 -4.45 5.64
N TYR A 132 -0.90 -3.77 4.86
CA TYR A 132 -0.80 -3.71 3.40
C TYR A 132 -0.79 -2.23 2.99
N ASP A 133 0.25 -1.81 2.28
CA ASP A 133 0.30 -0.52 1.59
C ASP A 133 0.17 -0.75 0.09
N VAL A 134 -1.04 -0.50 -0.42
CA VAL A 134 -1.39 -0.73 -1.83
C VAL A 134 -1.41 0.61 -2.56
N LYS A 135 -0.59 0.74 -3.59
CA LYS A 135 -0.60 1.92 -4.44
C LYS A 135 -0.99 1.58 -5.86
N VAL A 136 -2.03 2.25 -6.34
CA VAL A 136 -2.58 2.07 -7.68
C VAL A 136 -2.23 3.30 -8.52
N TYR A 137 -1.39 3.09 -9.53
CA TYR A 137 -1.09 4.10 -10.52
C TYR A 137 -1.97 3.92 -11.76
N TRP A 138 -2.81 4.93 -12.01
CA TRP A 138 -3.85 4.91 -13.03
C TRP A 138 -3.37 5.62 -14.31
N MET A 139 -3.03 4.81 -15.32
CA MET A 139 -2.53 5.23 -16.64
C MET A 139 -3.30 4.56 -17.80
N PRO A 140 -4.61 4.79 -17.95
CA PRO A 140 -5.40 4.10 -18.96
C PRO A 140 -4.89 4.42 -20.38
N LYS A 141 -4.80 3.39 -21.24
CA LYS A 141 -4.34 3.54 -22.64
C LYS A 141 -5.33 4.29 -23.55
N ASP A 142 -6.60 4.32 -23.18
CA ASP A 142 -7.62 5.10 -23.88
C ASP A 142 -8.02 6.29 -23.03
N GLY A 143 -8.40 7.38 -23.70
CA GLY A 143 -8.91 8.60 -23.08
C GLY A 143 -10.22 8.40 -22.29
N PRO A 144 -11.05 9.44 -22.13
CA PRO A 144 -12.02 9.58 -21.04
C PRO A 144 -12.75 8.31 -20.62
N LEU A 145 -12.84 8.14 -19.30
CA LEU A 145 -13.46 7.07 -18.50
C LEU A 145 -14.92 6.75 -18.80
N LYS A 146 -15.52 7.31 -19.85
CA LYS A 146 -16.93 7.12 -20.14
C LYS A 146 -17.17 5.64 -20.39
N SER A 147 -17.76 5.01 -19.38
CA SER A 147 -18.54 3.81 -19.58
C SER A 147 -19.55 4.09 -20.68
N LYS A 148 -19.65 3.23 -21.70
CA LYS A 148 -20.78 3.32 -22.64
C LYS A 148 -22.08 3.34 -21.81
N LYS A 149 -22.78 4.48 -21.78
CA LYS A 149 -24.01 4.73 -20.99
C LYS A 149 -23.84 4.90 -19.46
N GLY A 150 -22.65 5.24 -18.96
CA GLY A 150 -22.45 5.53 -17.52
C GLY A 150 -22.64 4.33 -16.57
N LYS A 151 -22.68 3.11 -17.11
CA LYS A 151 -22.97 1.88 -16.33
C LYS A 151 -21.84 1.44 -15.41
N ARG A 152 -20.60 1.89 -15.66
CA ARG A 152 -19.41 1.56 -14.88
C ARG A 152 -18.75 2.82 -14.35
N VAL A 153 -18.48 2.79 -13.05
CA VAL A 153 -17.73 3.85 -12.34
C VAL A 153 -16.28 3.40 -12.20
N ALA A 154 -15.34 4.21 -12.68
CA ALA A 154 -13.92 3.85 -12.73
C ALA A 154 -13.34 3.62 -11.32
N GLY A 155 -13.75 4.42 -10.33
CA GLY A 155 -13.35 4.27 -8.93
C GLY A 155 -13.66 2.93 -8.28
N ARG A 156 -14.56 2.11 -8.86
CA ARG A 156 -14.81 0.73 -8.40
C ARG A 156 -13.66 -0.22 -8.71
N ILE A 157 -12.91 0.02 -9.79
CA ILE A 157 -11.83 -0.85 -10.25
C ILE A 157 -10.69 -0.91 -9.20
N PRO A 158 -10.10 0.20 -8.73
CA PRO A 158 -9.05 0.13 -7.71
C PRO A 158 -9.55 -0.50 -6.40
N ASN A 159 -10.79 -0.25 -5.99
CA ASN A 159 -11.37 -0.91 -4.81
C ASN A 159 -11.43 -2.43 -4.96
N ALA A 160 -11.92 -2.93 -6.10
CA ALA A 160 -11.99 -4.35 -6.37
C ALA A 160 -10.59 -4.99 -6.51
N MET A 161 -9.61 -4.25 -7.05
CA MET A 161 -8.22 -4.70 -7.07
C MET A 161 -7.66 -4.91 -5.67
N VAL A 162 -7.84 -3.92 -4.78
CA VAL A 162 -7.41 -4.02 -3.38
C VAL A 162 -8.08 -5.19 -2.68
N GLU A 163 -9.38 -5.39 -2.90
CA GLU A 163 -10.11 -6.54 -2.34
C GLU A 163 -9.44 -7.85 -2.72
N SER A 164 -9.18 -8.07 -4.01
CA SER A 164 -8.49 -9.27 -4.49
C SER A 164 -7.04 -9.40 -4.00
N LEU A 165 -6.29 -8.29 -3.89
CA LEU A 165 -4.91 -8.28 -3.41
C LEU A 165 -4.79 -8.61 -1.92
N THR A 166 -5.81 -8.28 -1.14
CA THR A 166 -5.82 -8.52 0.30
C THR A 166 -6.42 -9.88 0.71
N LYS A 167 -6.97 -10.66 -0.23
CA LYS A 167 -7.52 -12.02 0.03
C LYS A 167 -6.50 -13.02 0.61
N MET A 168 -5.21 -12.76 0.48
CA MET A 168 -4.19 -13.63 1.07
C MET A 168 -4.02 -13.44 2.58
N MET A 169 -4.51 -12.34 3.16
CA MET A 169 -4.51 -12.12 4.60
C MET A 169 -5.47 -13.10 5.28
N ASP A 170 -5.02 -13.71 6.37
CA ASP A 170 -5.89 -14.56 7.19
C ASP A 170 -7.05 -13.75 7.79
N GLU A 171 -8.27 -14.26 7.72
CA GLU A 171 -9.47 -13.57 8.22
C GLU A 171 -9.40 -13.27 9.73
N GLY A 172 -8.73 -14.12 10.52
CA GLY A 172 -8.50 -13.89 11.94
C GLY A 172 -7.48 -12.76 12.18
N VAL A 173 -6.49 -12.59 11.30
CA VAL A 173 -5.55 -11.44 11.34
C VAL A 173 -6.28 -10.17 10.92
N LYS A 174 -7.02 -10.23 9.82
CA LYS A 174 -7.80 -9.14 9.24
C LYS A 174 -8.69 -8.45 10.26
N ARG A 175 -9.49 -9.23 11.00
CA ARG A 175 -10.41 -8.71 12.03
C ARG A 175 -9.72 -8.16 13.26
N ARG A 176 -8.61 -8.77 13.70
CA ARG A 176 -7.95 -8.38 14.96
C ARG A 176 -6.99 -7.20 14.80
N LYS A 177 -6.25 -7.17 13.69
CA LYS A 177 -5.12 -6.27 13.47
C LYS A 177 -4.97 -5.80 12.02
N GLY A 178 -5.87 -6.19 11.11
CA GLY A 178 -5.73 -5.88 9.69
C GLY A 178 -5.78 -4.39 9.41
N GLU A 179 -4.73 -3.86 8.80
CA GLU A 179 -4.64 -2.48 8.33
C GLU A 179 -4.34 -2.47 6.83
N VAL A 180 -5.09 -1.66 6.09
CA VAL A 180 -4.85 -1.45 4.65
C VAL A 180 -4.79 0.03 4.36
N ARG A 181 -3.68 0.47 3.77
CA ARG A 181 -3.56 1.77 3.13
C ARG A 181 -3.68 1.60 1.63
N VAL A 182 -4.48 2.45 1.00
CA VAL A 182 -4.69 2.45 -0.45
C VAL A 182 -4.42 3.86 -0.96
N ALA A 183 -3.43 4.04 -1.82
CA ALA A 183 -3.19 5.30 -2.52
C ALA A 183 -3.52 5.15 -4.01
N LEU A 184 -4.43 5.99 -4.51
CA LEU A 184 -4.70 6.15 -5.94
C LEU A 184 -3.90 7.34 -6.47
N VAL A 185 -3.02 7.10 -7.43
CA VAL A 185 -2.40 8.15 -8.24
C VAL A 185 -2.98 8.12 -9.63
N THR A 186 -3.42 9.28 -10.09
CA THR A 186 -3.89 9.46 -11.47
C THR A 186 -2.82 10.13 -12.31
N GLY A 187 -2.60 9.72 -13.56
CA GLY A 187 -1.64 10.41 -14.44
C GLY A 187 -2.02 11.87 -14.77
N VAL A 188 -1.04 12.73 -15.07
CA VAL A 188 -1.25 14.18 -15.31
C VAL A 188 -2.24 14.41 -16.47
N VAL A 189 -1.99 13.75 -17.60
CA VAL A 189 -2.83 13.82 -18.81
C VAL A 189 -4.28 13.44 -18.49
N PHE A 190 -4.46 12.46 -17.62
CA PHE A 190 -5.77 11.99 -17.23
C PHE A 190 -6.57 13.04 -16.45
N VAL A 191 -5.92 13.77 -15.54
CA VAL A 191 -6.58 14.84 -14.76
C VAL A 191 -7.08 15.92 -15.73
N PHE A 192 -6.20 16.41 -16.62
CA PHE A 192 -6.55 17.43 -17.62
C PHE A 192 -7.70 17.01 -18.54
N VAL A 193 -7.68 15.77 -19.04
CA VAL A 193 -8.73 15.26 -19.94
C VAL A 193 -10.07 15.13 -19.21
N SER A 194 -10.06 14.63 -17.96
CA SER A 194 -11.28 14.48 -17.15
C SER A 194 -11.93 15.83 -16.84
N VAL A 195 -11.11 16.84 -16.54
CA VAL A 195 -11.53 18.25 -16.39
C VAL A 195 -12.18 18.77 -17.67
N ALA A 196 -11.45 18.72 -18.78
CA ALA A 196 -11.89 19.30 -20.05
C ALA A 196 -13.18 18.65 -20.57
N GLN A 197 -13.42 17.39 -20.25
CA GLN A 197 -14.54 16.61 -20.77
C GLN A 197 -15.66 16.39 -19.74
N SER A 198 -15.53 16.99 -18.54
CA SER A 198 -16.48 16.84 -17.42
C SER A 198 -16.81 15.38 -17.13
N VAL A 199 -15.81 14.50 -17.17
CA VAL A 199 -15.99 13.06 -16.98
C VAL A 199 -15.73 12.69 -15.55
N ARG A 200 -16.73 12.06 -14.91
CA ARG A 200 -16.59 11.61 -13.53
C ARG A 200 -15.80 10.30 -13.42
N PHE A 201 -14.75 10.27 -12.62
CA PHE A 201 -14.04 9.03 -12.25
C PHE A 201 -14.82 8.23 -11.21
N GLY A 202 -15.49 8.94 -10.30
CA GLY A 202 -16.16 8.35 -9.15
C GLY A 202 -15.20 8.18 -7.99
N LEU A 203 -14.50 9.27 -7.64
CA LEU A 203 -13.61 9.31 -6.48
C LEU A 203 -14.37 9.12 -5.18
N ASP A 204 -15.63 9.56 -5.12
CA ASP A 204 -16.58 9.27 -4.06
C ASP A 204 -16.74 7.75 -3.86
N VAL A 205 -16.91 7.00 -4.95
CA VAL A 205 -17.04 5.54 -4.92
C VAL A 205 -15.73 4.87 -4.53
N PHE A 206 -14.58 5.42 -4.96
CA PHE A 206 -13.28 4.93 -4.52
C PHE A 206 -13.08 5.13 -3.01
N LEU A 207 -13.28 6.35 -2.53
CA LEU A 207 -13.07 6.76 -1.14
C LEU A 207 -14.07 6.13 -0.18
N ALA A 208 -15.29 5.77 -0.62
CA ALA A 208 -16.27 5.05 0.17
C ALA A 208 -15.69 3.74 0.74
N ARG A 209 -16.10 3.34 1.95
CA ARG A 209 -15.57 2.14 2.64
C ARG A 209 -15.67 0.93 1.73
N GLY A 210 -16.84 0.76 1.11
CA GLY A 210 -17.16 -0.31 0.17
C GLY A 210 -16.96 -1.70 0.77
N ASN A 211 -17.15 -2.74 -0.05
CA ASN A 211 -16.89 -4.13 0.38
C ASN A 211 -15.39 -4.42 0.56
N GLY A 212 -14.51 -3.75 -0.20
CA GLY A 212 -13.06 -3.94 -0.12
C GLY A 212 -12.42 -3.53 1.22
N GLY A 213 -13.15 -2.80 2.08
CA GLY A 213 -12.73 -2.46 3.44
C GLY A 213 -13.40 -3.27 4.55
N ALA A 214 -14.27 -4.23 4.22
CA ALA A 214 -15.04 -4.98 5.21
C ALA A 214 -14.13 -5.93 6.01
N GLY A 215 -14.26 -5.88 7.34
CA GLY A 215 -13.55 -6.74 8.29
C GLY A 215 -12.12 -6.31 8.63
N PHE A 216 -11.60 -5.22 8.05
CA PHE A 216 -10.34 -4.63 8.48
C PHE A 216 -10.54 -3.73 9.68
N LYS A 217 -9.55 -3.74 10.59
CA LYS A 217 -9.52 -2.85 11.75
C LYS A 217 -9.26 -1.39 11.35
N ARG A 218 -8.46 -1.17 10.31
CA ARG A 218 -8.19 0.16 9.78
C ARG A 218 -8.08 0.15 8.26
N VAL A 219 -8.73 1.09 7.61
CA VAL A 219 -8.59 1.33 6.16
C VAL A 219 -8.32 2.80 5.92
N VAL A 220 -7.21 3.11 5.27
CA VAL A 220 -6.87 4.47 4.83
C VAL A 220 -6.94 4.51 3.31
N LYS A 221 -7.74 5.42 2.75
CA LYS A 221 -7.79 5.65 1.31
C LYS A 221 -7.31 7.05 1.00
N GLU A 222 -6.43 7.16 0.03
CA GLU A 222 -5.77 8.40 -0.37
C GLU A 222 -5.83 8.60 -1.87
N VAL A 223 -5.99 9.85 -2.30
CA VAL A 223 -5.87 10.27 -3.69
C VAL A 223 -4.72 11.24 -3.77
N HIS A 224 -3.78 10.98 -4.67
CA HIS A 224 -2.56 11.75 -4.85
C HIS A 224 -2.47 12.29 -6.27
N ASN A 225 -1.99 13.53 -6.39
CA ASN A 225 -1.62 14.09 -7.67
C ASN A 225 -0.27 13.55 -8.13
N PRO A 226 -0.11 13.31 -9.44
CA PRO A 226 1.16 12.94 -10.03
C PRO A 226 2.10 14.15 -10.02
N ARG A 227 3.40 13.94 -9.77
CA ARG A 227 4.40 15.00 -9.91
C ARG A 227 4.63 15.33 -11.38
N VAL A 228 4.72 16.62 -11.68
CA VAL A 228 4.99 17.09 -13.05
C VAL A 228 6.41 16.70 -13.46
N GLY A 229 6.55 16.04 -14.62
CA GLY A 229 7.86 15.64 -15.18
C GLY A 229 8.35 14.23 -14.81
N ALA A 230 7.58 13.47 -14.02
CA ALA A 230 7.94 12.10 -13.71
C ALA A 230 7.55 11.13 -14.83
N HIS A 231 8.57 10.55 -15.45
CA HIS A 231 8.41 9.42 -16.36
C HIS A 231 8.61 8.12 -15.60
N VAL A 232 7.53 7.37 -15.46
CA VAL A 232 7.58 6.03 -14.91
C VAL A 232 8.10 5.08 -15.98
N THR A 233 9.32 4.59 -15.83
CA THR A 233 9.92 3.58 -16.71
C THR A 233 9.51 2.16 -16.28
N ASP A 234 9.44 1.24 -17.26
CA ASP A 234 8.73 -0.05 -17.15
C ASP A 234 9.32 -1.09 -16.17
N SER A 235 10.56 -0.94 -15.67
CA SER A 235 11.25 -2.00 -14.92
C SER A 235 11.14 -1.91 -13.39
N SER A 236 10.94 -0.71 -12.82
CA SER A 236 10.78 -0.50 -11.36
C SER A 236 9.88 0.72 -11.11
N PHE A 237 8.60 0.56 -11.43
CA PHE A 237 7.71 1.69 -11.66
C PHE A 237 7.06 2.28 -10.39
N LEU A 238 7.01 1.52 -9.28
CA LEU A 238 6.46 2.03 -8.01
C LEU A 238 7.36 1.82 -6.81
N VAL A 239 8.24 0.81 -6.81
CA VAL A 239 9.13 0.55 -5.68
C VAL A 239 10.59 0.56 -6.15
N SER A 240 11.39 1.49 -5.63
CA SER A 240 12.85 1.51 -5.82
C SER A 240 13.50 0.75 -4.67
N LYS A 241 14.56 0.01 -4.99
CA LYS A 241 15.45 -0.60 -4.01
C LYS A 241 16.84 -0.04 -4.21
N GLU A 242 17.26 0.86 -3.33
CA GLU A 242 18.64 1.35 -3.30
C GLU A 242 19.40 0.74 -2.13
N LYS A 243 20.40 -0.08 -2.47
CA LYS A 243 21.28 -0.83 -1.56
C LYS A 243 20.50 -1.83 -0.68
N GLU A 244 19.62 -1.38 0.21
CA GLU A 244 18.67 -2.21 0.99
C GLU A 244 17.38 -1.47 1.41
N PHE A 245 17.34 -0.15 1.23
CA PHE A 245 16.20 0.68 1.53
C PHE A 245 15.15 0.54 0.42
N VAL A 246 13.90 0.53 0.86
CA VAL A 246 12.77 0.49 -0.03
C VAL A 246 12.04 1.80 0.09
N GLU A 247 11.90 2.47 -1.04
CA GLU A 247 11.08 3.65 -1.13
C GLU A 247 10.10 3.48 -2.28
N TRP A 248 8.95 4.12 -2.12
CA TRP A 248 8.10 4.31 -3.26
C TRP A 248 8.83 5.26 -4.21
N VAL A 249 8.90 4.92 -5.50
CA VAL A 249 9.71 5.65 -6.48
C VAL A 249 9.37 7.14 -6.44
N ASP A 250 10.33 7.92 -5.95
CA ASP A 250 10.23 9.37 -5.88
C ASP A 250 10.04 9.95 -7.28
N GLY A 251 8.95 10.69 -7.45
CA GLY A 251 8.51 11.21 -8.73
C GLY A 251 7.06 10.85 -9.08
N THR A 252 6.46 9.77 -8.57
CA THR A 252 5.07 9.45 -8.96
C THR A 252 3.99 10.23 -8.20
N TRP A 253 4.35 10.96 -7.14
CA TRP A 253 3.43 11.54 -6.16
C TRP A 253 3.96 12.91 -5.77
N ASP A 254 3.13 13.94 -5.87
CA ASP A 254 3.51 15.32 -5.47
C ASP A 254 2.70 15.78 -4.26
N GLN A 255 1.39 15.53 -4.28
CA GLN A 255 0.48 16.13 -3.32
C GLN A 255 -0.67 15.18 -2.96
N LEU A 256 -0.84 14.92 -1.67
CA LEU A 256 -2.05 14.30 -1.13
C LEU A 256 -3.23 15.27 -1.35
N VAL A 257 -4.21 14.83 -2.11
CA VAL A 257 -5.41 15.62 -2.44
C VAL A 257 -6.55 15.30 -1.48
N MET A 258 -6.77 14.01 -1.24
CA MET A 258 -7.87 13.53 -0.40
C MET A 258 -7.41 12.36 0.45
N ARG A 259 -7.90 12.30 1.68
CA ARG A 259 -7.72 11.15 2.56
C ARG A 259 -9.01 10.85 3.31
N LYS A 260 -9.37 9.57 3.37
CA LYS A 260 -10.44 9.08 4.23
C LYS A 260 -9.94 7.90 5.04
N THR A 261 -10.15 7.95 6.35
CA THR A 261 -9.74 6.88 7.27
C THR A 261 -10.97 6.24 7.90
N TYR A 262 -11.01 4.92 7.91
CA TYR A 262 -12.01 4.10 8.55
C TYR A 262 -11.34 3.29 9.67
N VAL A 263 -11.91 3.31 10.87
CA VAL A 263 -11.46 2.52 12.02
C VAL A 263 -12.64 1.67 12.48
N ASP A 264 -12.40 0.40 12.74
CA ASP A 264 -13.41 -0.51 13.27
C ASP A 264 -13.67 -0.22 14.76
N GLY A 265 -14.95 -0.07 15.14
CA GLY A 265 -15.36 0.24 16.52
C GLY A 265 -15.53 1.72 16.87
N ASP A 266 -15.07 2.64 16.02
CA ASP A 266 -15.42 4.07 16.09
C ASP A 266 -16.51 4.37 15.05
N GLU A 267 -17.64 4.96 15.48
CA GLU A 267 -18.67 5.50 14.58
C GLU A 267 -18.20 6.75 13.79
N GLY A 268 -16.94 7.17 13.98
CA GLY A 268 -16.37 8.36 13.35
C GLY A 268 -15.72 8.05 12.00
N GLU A 269 -16.36 8.44 10.91
CA GLU A 269 -15.66 8.66 9.64
C GLU A 269 -14.85 9.97 9.73
N ALA A 270 -13.52 9.88 9.70
CA ALA A 270 -12.67 11.06 9.56
C ALA A 270 -12.31 11.25 8.07
N VAL A 271 -13.00 12.18 7.41
CA VAL A 271 -12.60 12.69 6.08
C VAL A 271 -11.72 13.90 6.30
N VAL A 272 -10.48 13.82 5.84
CA VAL A 272 -9.54 14.95 5.87
C VAL A 272 -9.18 15.29 4.43
N THR A 273 -9.71 16.41 3.95
CA THR A 273 -9.31 17.01 2.67
C THR A 273 -8.08 17.86 2.90
N TYR A 274 -6.99 17.57 2.19
CA TYR A 274 -5.75 18.34 2.30
C TYR A 274 -5.69 19.36 1.16
N GLY A 275 -5.56 20.63 1.52
CA GLY A 275 -5.30 21.73 0.59
C GLY A 275 -4.95 22.97 1.40
N GLN A 276 -3.72 23.47 1.29
CA GLN A 276 -3.36 24.76 1.88
C GLN A 276 -2.64 25.66 0.88
N LYS A 277 -3.21 26.88 0.80
CA LYS A 277 -2.59 28.19 0.58
C LYS A 277 -2.12 28.56 -0.84
N GLN A 278 -3.09 29.13 -1.56
CA GLN A 278 -2.98 30.22 -2.55
C GLN A 278 -2.55 29.92 -4.01
N PRO A 279 -3.02 30.75 -4.96
CA PRO A 279 -3.69 30.27 -6.17
C PRO A 279 -2.83 30.43 -7.42
N GLY A 280 -2.84 29.39 -8.23
CA GLY A 280 -2.36 29.40 -9.60
C GLY A 280 -2.60 28.03 -10.18
N TYR A 281 -3.78 27.83 -10.77
CA TYR A 281 -4.24 26.59 -11.42
C TYR A 281 -4.87 25.50 -10.53
N SER A 282 -6.01 25.86 -9.88
CA SER A 282 -7.30 25.14 -9.99
C SER A 282 -7.19 23.60 -10.26
N PHE A 283 -7.08 22.65 -9.32
CA PHE A 283 -7.78 22.38 -8.05
C PHE A 283 -9.33 22.37 -8.10
N THR A 284 -9.97 23.07 -9.05
CA THR A 284 -11.43 23.28 -9.03
C THR A 284 -12.26 22.12 -9.58
N HIS A 285 -11.66 21.14 -10.27
CA HIS A 285 -12.41 20.02 -10.85
C HIS A 285 -12.40 18.74 -10.01
N THR A 286 -11.35 18.48 -9.23
CA THR A 286 -11.36 17.37 -8.26
C THR A 286 -12.35 17.65 -7.11
N LEU A 287 -12.68 18.92 -6.87
CA LEU A 287 -13.71 19.37 -5.91
C LEU A 287 -15.16 19.18 -6.42
N MET A 288 -15.43 19.23 -7.73
CA MET A 288 -16.79 19.10 -8.27
C MET A 288 -17.37 17.68 -8.18
N GLU A 289 -16.54 16.64 -7.96
CA GLU A 289 -17.05 15.28 -7.68
C GLU A 289 -17.44 15.09 -6.21
N CYS A 290 -16.91 15.92 -5.29
CA CYS A 290 -17.09 15.73 -3.85
C CYS A 290 -18.13 16.66 -3.22
N MET A 291 -18.57 17.70 -3.93
CA MET A 291 -19.72 18.50 -3.53
C MET A 291 -20.92 18.06 -4.38
N GLY A 292 -21.74 17.16 -3.85
CA GLY A 292 -23.08 16.96 -4.38
C GLY A 292 -23.78 18.32 -4.48
N GLN A 293 -24.17 18.70 -5.69
CA GLN A 293 -25.33 19.56 -5.89
C GLN A 293 -26.41 18.67 -6.48
N ASP A 294 -27.39 18.40 -5.62
CA ASP A 294 -28.74 17.87 -5.79
C ASP A 294 -28.94 16.52 -6.52
#